data_AF-A0A199XN19-F1
#
_entry.id   AF-A0A199XN19-F1
#
_cell.length_a   1.000
_cell.length_b   1.000
_cell.length_c   1.000
_cell.angle_alpha   90.00
_cell.angle_beta   90.00
_cell.angle_gamma   90.00
#
_symmetry.space_group_name_H-M   'P 1'
#
loop_
_entity.id
_entity.type
_entity.pdbx_description
1 polymer ?
#
loop_
_entity_poly.entity_id
_entity_poly.type
_entity_poly.pdbx_seq_one_letter_code
_entity_poly.pdbx_strand_id
1 'polypeptide(L)'
;MAFTVIQNTKINTTPFTFTSPETVQYPVSPLVSAKFYTPAGGALTLKIRATLYMNSEDTVAPTVQTPTENGNVLTMNYDYNFSEATPETCDVYYIEVDYTSDTVGNITEIESFMVNLDPETSKGTVIKL
;
A
#
# COMPACT_ATOMS: atom_id res chain seq x y z
N MET A 1 -15.61 12.62 -2.73
CA MET A 1 -14.28 11.98 -2.60
C MET A 1 -13.72 11.70 -3.98
N ALA A 2 -12.40 11.81 -4.14
CA ALA A 2 -11.68 11.36 -5.33
C ALA A 2 -10.34 10.74 -4.92
N PHE A 3 -9.93 9.73 -5.69
CA PHE A 3 -8.69 8.98 -5.50
C PHE A 3 -8.04 8.81 -6.86
N THR A 4 -6.72 8.95 -6.92
CA THR A 4 -5.94 8.73 -8.14
C THR A 4 -4.63 8.03 -7.82
N VAL A 5 -4.38 6.91 -8.48
CA VAL A 5 -3.07 6.26 -8.48
C VAL A 5 -2.16 7.06 -9.42
N ILE A 6 -1.20 7.77 -8.84
CA ILE A 6 -0.20 8.56 -9.55
C ILE A 6 0.90 7.66 -10.08
N GLN A 7 1.30 6.68 -9.28
CA GLN A 7 2.35 5.73 -9.63
C GLN A 7 2.03 4.35 -9.07
N ASN A 8 2.33 3.33 -9.87
CA ASN A 8 2.35 1.93 -9.47
C ASN A 8 3.46 1.25 -10.29
N THR A 9 4.63 1.06 -9.70
CA THR A 9 5.83 0.69 -10.46
C THR A 9 6.76 -0.19 -9.65
N LYS A 10 7.23 -1.28 -10.25
CA LYS A 10 8.36 -2.06 -9.75
C LYS A 10 9.64 -1.22 -9.77
N ILE A 11 10.30 -1.06 -8.63
CA ILE A 11 11.47 -0.18 -8.48
C ILE A 11 12.81 -0.92 -8.47
N ASN A 12 12.83 -2.23 -8.25
CA ASN A 12 14.04 -3.04 -8.24
C ASN A 12 14.28 -3.69 -9.61
N THR A 13 15.54 -3.75 -10.06
CA THR A 13 15.95 -4.50 -11.26
C THR A 13 16.37 -5.93 -10.93
N THR A 14 16.93 -6.13 -9.73
CA THR A 14 17.30 -7.43 -9.19
C THR A 14 16.32 -7.79 -8.08
N PRO A 15 15.79 -9.02 -8.03
CA PRO A 15 14.91 -9.43 -6.95
C PRO A 15 15.54 -9.20 -5.57
N PHE A 16 14.75 -8.71 -4.64
CA PHE A 16 15.13 -8.55 -3.25
C PHE A 16 15.09 -9.92 -2.57
N THR A 17 16.19 -10.32 -1.94
CA THR A 17 16.29 -11.59 -1.20
C THR A 17 16.34 -11.28 0.29
N PHE A 18 15.44 -11.88 1.07
CA PHE A 18 15.54 -11.82 2.53
C PHE A 18 16.74 -12.65 2.99
N THR A 19 17.62 -12.06 3.79
CA THR A 19 18.76 -12.77 4.37
C THR A 19 18.38 -13.70 5.53
N SER A 20 17.20 -13.49 6.11
CA SER A 20 16.65 -14.25 7.25
C SER A 20 15.13 -14.48 7.05
N PRO A 21 14.74 -15.24 6.01
CA PRO A 21 13.33 -15.40 5.61
C PRO A 21 12.44 -16.00 6.70
N GLU A 22 13.00 -16.78 7.62
CA GLU A 22 12.32 -17.35 8.79
C GLU A 22 11.77 -16.30 9.76
N THR A 23 12.30 -15.07 9.70
CA THR A 23 11.84 -13.93 10.52
C THR A 23 10.75 -13.11 9.85
N VAL A 24 10.44 -13.40 8.58
CA VAL A 24 9.53 -12.62 7.77
C VAL A 24 8.13 -13.22 7.85
N GLN A 25 7.20 -12.45 8.41
CA GLN A 25 5.78 -12.76 8.29
C GLN A 25 5.29 -12.29 6.91
N TYR A 26 4.94 -13.24 6.05
CA TYR A 26 4.41 -12.96 4.71
C TYR A 26 2.86 -13.02 4.69
N PRO A 27 2.16 -12.16 3.90
CA PRO A 27 2.69 -11.02 3.14
C PRO A 27 3.34 -9.98 4.05
N VAL A 28 4.40 -9.33 3.55
CA VAL A 28 5.03 -8.23 4.26
C VAL A 28 4.07 -7.04 4.24
N SER A 29 3.80 -6.47 5.42
CA SER A 29 2.92 -5.32 5.51
C SER A 29 3.43 -4.14 4.67
N PRO A 30 2.52 -3.35 4.06
CA PRO A 30 2.91 -2.18 3.30
C PRO A 30 3.68 -1.18 4.17
N LEU A 31 4.81 -0.69 3.66
CA LEU A 31 5.52 0.43 4.29
C LEU A 31 4.92 1.72 3.78
N VAL A 32 4.23 2.45 4.64
CA VAL A 32 3.42 3.61 4.24
C VAL A 32 3.92 4.90 4.85
N SER A 33 3.91 5.95 4.05
CA SER A 33 4.04 7.33 4.50
C SER A 33 2.96 8.18 3.86
N ALA A 34 2.57 9.26 4.54
CA ALA A 34 1.62 10.19 3.98
C ALA A 34 1.89 11.62 4.39
N LYS A 35 1.42 12.55 3.56
CA LYS A 35 1.56 13.99 3.80
C LYS A 35 0.43 14.76 3.15
N PHE A 36 -0.14 15.68 3.92
CA PHE A 36 -1.05 16.69 3.38
C PHE A 36 -0.31 17.70 2.51
N TYR A 37 -0.91 18.05 1.38
CA TYR A 37 -0.48 19.16 0.55
C TYR A 37 -1.68 19.75 -0.19
N THR A 38 -1.52 20.97 -0.69
CA THR A 38 -2.53 21.62 -1.53
C THR A 38 -1.88 21.95 -2.87
N PRO A 39 -2.25 21.30 -3.98
CA PRO A 39 -1.76 21.68 -5.29
C PRO A 39 -2.21 23.10 -5.64
N ALA A 40 -1.45 23.78 -6.51
CA ALA A 40 -1.77 25.14 -6.91
C ALA A 40 -3.18 25.22 -7.54
N GLY A 41 -4.08 25.96 -6.89
CA GLY A 41 -5.49 26.07 -7.31
C GLY A 41 -6.34 24.82 -7.06
N GLY A 42 -5.84 23.83 -6.32
CA GLY A 42 -6.55 22.59 -6.00
C GLY A 42 -7.02 22.49 -4.55
N ALA A 43 -7.72 21.40 -4.24
CA ALA A 43 -8.20 21.09 -2.90
C ALA A 43 -7.10 20.50 -2.00
N LEU A 44 -7.29 20.58 -0.68
CA LEU A 44 -6.44 19.86 0.27
C LEU A 44 -6.41 18.37 -0.11
N THR A 45 -5.21 17.82 -0.24
CA THR A 45 -4.97 16.46 -0.73
C THR A 45 -4.08 15.72 0.25
N LEU A 46 -4.44 14.49 0.59
CA LEU A 46 -3.57 13.58 1.32
C LEU A 46 -2.80 12.74 0.30
N LYS A 47 -1.48 12.95 0.20
CA LYS A 47 -0.60 12.12 -0.62
C LYS A 47 -0.16 10.92 0.18
N ILE A 48 -0.49 9.71 -0.28
CA ILE A 48 -0.07 8.44 0.32
C ILE A 48 0.99 7.80 -0.58
N ARG A 49 2.04 7.26 0.05
CA ARG A 49 3.09 6.49 -0.62
C ARG A 49 3.24 5.16 0.07
N ALA A 50 3.25 4.07 -0.69
CA ALA A 50 3.45 2.73 -0.15
C ALA A 50 4.59 2.02 -0.88
N THR A 51 5.34 1.21 -0.13
CA THR A 51 6.28 0.24 -0.67
C THR A 51 5.78 -1.17 -0.34
N LEU A 52 5.64 -2.00 -1.36
CA LEU A 52 5.09 -3.35 -1.26
C LEU A 52 6.17 -4.36 -1.66
N TYR A 53 6.29 -5.45 -0.91
CA TYR A 53 7.16 -6.58 -1.25
C TYR A 53 6.28 -7.75 -1.70
N MET A 54 6.40 -8.13 -2.96
CA MET A 54 5.57 -9.14 -3.62
C MET A 54 6.46 -10.25 -4.16
N ASN A 55 6.01 -11.51 -4.21
CA ASN A 55 6.79 -12.59 -4.80
C ASN A 55 7.25 -12.19 -6.22
N SER A 56 8.56 -12.22 -6.49
CA SER A 56 9.10 -11.82 -7.80
C SER A 56 8.77 -12.80 -8.93
N GLU A 57 8.25 -13.99 -8.61
CA GLU A 57 7.68 -14.89 -9.61
C GLU A 57 6.32 -14.38 -10.14
N ASP A 58 5.62 -13.53 -9.37
CA ASP A 58 4.42 -12.88 -9.86
C ASP A 58 4.79 -11.64 -10.69
N THR A 59 4.31 -11.63 -11.93
CA THR A 59 4.58 -10.56 -12.91
C THR A 59 3.46 -9.54 -12.97
N VAL A 60 2.36 -9.75 -12.24
CA VAL A 60 1.21 -8.85 -12.19
C VAL A 60 1.43 -7.79 -11.11
N ALA A 61 1.37 -6.52 -11.51
CA ALA A 61 1.43 -5.41 -10.57
C ALA A 61 0.24 -5.44 -9.59
N PRO A 62 0.43 -4.95 -8.35
CA PRO A 62 -0.66 -4.93 -7.37
C PRO A 62 -1.75 -3.95 -7.83
N THR A 63 -2.99 -4.19 -7.42
CA THR A 63 -4.09 -3.25 -7.68
C THR A 63 -4.38 -2.45 -6.40
N VAL A 64 -4.49 -1.13 -6.52
CA VAL A 64 -4.90 -0.29 -5.39
C VAL A 64 -6.42 -0.21 -5.38
N GLN A 65 -7.06 -0.68 -4.32
CA GLN A 65 -8.51 -0.54 -4.18
C GLN A 65 -8.91 0.91 -3.87
N THR A 66 -10.17 1.23 -4.12
CA THR A 66 -10.77 2.49 -3.67
C THR A 66 -10.60 2.63 -2.15
N PRO A 67 -9.96 3.71 -1.67
CA PRO A 67 -9.78 3.91 -0.23
C PRO A 67 -11.11 4.06 0.50
N THR A 68 -11.17 3.53 1.71
CA THR A 68 -12.34 3.68 2.59
C THR A 68 -12.01 4.67 3.70
N GLU A 69 -12.78 5.75 3.79
CA GLU A 69 -12.66 6.74 4.88
C GLU A 69 -13.73 6.47 5.94
N ASN A 70 -13.31 6.32 7.21
CA ASN A 70 -14.20 6.16 8.35
C ASN A 70 -13.75 7.06 9.51
N GLY A 71 -14.38 8.22 9.65
CA GLY A 71 -14.00 9.23 10.63
C GLY A 71 -12.61 9.77 10.33
N ASN A 72 -11.65 9.53 11.23
CA ASN A 72 -10.28 10.02 11.10
C ASN A 72 -9.31 8.96 10.53
N VAL A 73 -9.85 7.80 10.11
CA VAL A 73 -9.06 6.68 9.58
C VAL A 73 -9.29 6.56 8.08
N LEU A 74 -8.20 6.47 7.32
CA LEU A 74 -8.23 6.10 5.91
C LEU A 74 -7.62 4.72 5.72
N THR A 75 -8.40 3.79 5.19
CA THR A 75 -7.95 2.42 4.88
C THR A 75 -7.55 2.31 3.41
N MET A 76 -6.32 1.82 3.18
CA MET A 76 -5.76 1.51 1.87
C MET A 76 -5.57 0.01 1.72
N ASN A 77 -6.13 -0.58 0.67
CA ASN A 77 -5.94 -2.00 0.35
C ASN A 77 -5.17 -2.15 -0.95
N TYR A 78 -4.17 -3.02 -0.92
CA TYR A 78 -3.36 -3.37 -2.09
C TYR A 78 -3.61 -4.85 -2.41
N ASP A 79 -4.32 -5.08 -3.51
CA ASP A 79 -4.69 -6.41 -3.98
C ASP A 79 -3.54 -7.06 -4.72
N TYR A 80 -3.24 -8.28 -4.30
CA TYR A 80 -2.19 -9.10 -4.86
C TYR A 80 -2.47 -10.58 -4.59
N ASN A 81 -2.18 -11.46 -5.56
CA ASN A 81 -2.36 -12.91 -5.41
C ASN A 81 -1.15 -13.52 -4.70
N PHE A 82 -1.17 -13.54 -3.37
CA PHE A 82 -0.08 -14.13 -2.58
C PHE A 82 -0.45 -15.49 -2.01
N SER A 83 0.53 -16.37 -1.87
CA SER A 83 0.41 -17.57 -1.04
C SER A 83 0.81 -17.25 0.41
N GLU A 84 0.50 -18.15 1.35
CA GLU A 84 0.99 -18.02 2.74
C GLU A 84 2.48 -18.35 2.89
N ALA A 85 3.09 -18.99 1.88
CA ALA A 85 4.49 -19.32 1.90
C ALA A 85 5.33 -18.06 1.67
N THR A 86 6.28 -17.80 2.56
CA THR A 86 7.27 -16.73 2.36
C THR A 86 8.09 -17.05 1.10
N PRO A 87 8.07 -16.18 0.07
CA PRO A 87 8.86 -16.41 -1.13
C PRO A 87 10.35 -16.22 -0.84
N GLU A 88 11.20 -16.92 -1.60
CA GLU A 88 12.66 -16.75 -1.50
C GLU A 88 13.10 -15.35 -1.96
N THR A 89 12.36 -14.78 -2.92
CA THR A 89 12.66 -13.50 -3.55
C THR A 89 11.40 -12.67 -3.76
N CYS A 90 11.56 -11.35 -3.61
CA CYS A 90 10.49 -10.39 -3.82
C CYS A 90 10.88 -9.32 -4.84
N ASP A 91 9.89 -8.87 -5.60
CA ASP A 91 9.91 -7.56 -6.22
C ASP A 91 9.37 -6.49 -5.28
N VAL A 92 9.87 -5.27 -5.45
CA VAL A 92 9.52 -4.12 -4.65
C VAL A 92 8.74 -3.15 -5.53
N TYR A 93 7.50 -2.85 -5.15
CA TYR A 93 6.64 -1.91 -5.84
C TYR A 93 6.51 -0.61 -5.05
N TYR A 94 6.67 0.52 -5.74
CA TYR A 94 6.33 1.85 -5.23
C TYR A 94 4.97 2.27 -5.74
N ILE A 95 4.09 2.63 -4.80
CA ILE A 95 2.76 3.15 -5.06
C ILE A 95 2.70 4.60 -4.59
N GLU A 96 2.16 5.49 -5.41
CA GLU A 96 1.83 6.86 -5.02
C GLU A 96 0.37 7.16 -5.35
N VAL A 97 -0.33 7.72 -4.38
CA VAL A 97 -1.76 7.98 -4.40
C VAL A 97 -2.04 9.40 -3.95
N ASP A 98 -2.95 10.07 -4.64
CA ASP A 98 -3.59 11.29 -4.17
C ASP A 98 -5.04 11.01 -3.77
N TYR A 99 -5.38 11.38 -2.54
CA TYR A 99 -6.72 11.22 -1.96
C TYR A 99 -7.29 12.58 -1.55
N THR A 100 -8.56 12.81 -1.90
CA THR A 100 -9.32 14.00 -1.52
C THR A 100 -10.74 13.62 -1.08
N SER A 101 -11.24 14.35 -0.09
CA SER A 101 -12.61 14.27 0.40
C SER A 101 -12.95 15.58 1.13
N ASP A 102 -14.22 15.80 1.43
CA ASP A 102 -14.66 17.00 2.16
C ASP A 102 -14.09 17.03 3.59
N THR A 103 -13.73 15.86 4.12
CA THR A 103 -13.24 15.61 5.49
C THR A 103 -11.78 15.17 5.53
N VAL A 104 -11.05 15.25 4.41
CA VAL A 104 -9.66 14.75 4.29
C VAL A 104 -8.73 15.33 5.35
N GLY A 105 -8.94 16.59 5.76
CA GLY A 105 -8.15 17.25 6.79
C GLY A 105 -8.34 16.70 8.21
N ASN A 106 -9.35 15.83 8.43
CA ASN A 106 -9.60 15.17 9.71
C ASN A 106 -8.85 13.84 9.84
N ILE A 107 -8.26 13.32 8.76
CA ILE A 107 -7.55 12.04 8.77
C ILE A 107 -6.28 12.17 9.62
N THR A 108 -6.19 11.33 10.66
CA THR A 108 -5.04 11.25 11.56
C THR A 108 -4.39 9.87 11.55
N GLU A 109 -4.99 8.90 10.87
CA GLU A 109 -4.55 7.51 10.86
C GLU A 109 -4.73 6.91 9.48
N ILE A 110 -3.72 6.15 9.03
CA ILE A 110 -3.78 5.40 7.80
C ILE A 110 -3.53 3.94 8.14
N GLU A 111 -4.50 3.12 7.77
CA GLU A 111 -4.37 1.67 7.83
C GLU A 111 -4.07 1.15 6.43
N SER A 112 -3.16 0.20 6.32
CA SER A 112 -2.74 -0.32 5.03
C SER A 112 -2.55 -1.82 5.06
N PHE A 113 -3.19 -2.49 4.12
CA PHE A 113 -3.28 -3.94 4.08
C PHE A 113 -2.86 -4.50 2.72
N MET A 114 -2.12 -5.61 2.75
CA MET A 114 -2.03 -6.50 1.59
C MET A 114 -3.27 -7.40 1.64
N VAL A 115 -4.11 -7.30 0.61
CA VAL A 115 -5.33 -8.08 0.49
C VAL A 115 -5.10 -9.16 -0.55
N ASN A 116 -5.34 -10.39 -0.13
CA ASN A 116 -5.26 -11.49 -1.05
C ASN A 116 -6.50 -11.48 -1.94
N LEU A 117 -6.31 -11.64 -3.25
CA LEU A 117 -7.43 -11.91 -4.16
C LEU A 117 -8.15 -13.24 -3.80
N ASP A 118 -7.47 -14.12 -3.06
CA ASP A 118 -8.03 -15.31 -2.40
C ASP A 118 -8.41 -15.02 -0.92
N PRO A 119 -9.69 -15.01 -0.53
CA PRO A 119 -10.22 -14.32 0.66
C PRO A 119 -9.76 -14.76 2.06
N GLU A 120 -8.91 -15.79 2.23
CA GLU A 120 -8.64 -16.35 3.57
C GLU A 120 -7.53 -15.64 4.39
N THR A 121 -6.65 -14.81 3.80
CA THR A 121 -5.32 -14.54 4.42
C THR A 121 -4.83 -13.09 4.51
N SER A 122 -5.72 -12.09 4.44
CA SER A 122 -5.33 -10.65 4.49
C SER A 122 -4.56 -10.25 5.76
N LYS A 123 -3.46 -9.46 5.63
CA LYS A 123 -2.65 -8.92 6.76
C LYS A 123 -2.30 -7.44 6.53
N GLY A 124 -2.13 -6.63 7.60
CA GLY A 124 -1.76 -5.22 7.44
C GLY A 124 -1.10 -4.54 8.64
N THR A 125 -0.95 -3.22 8.56
CA THR A 125 -0.23 -2.37 9.53
C THR A 125 -0.97 -1.07 9.80
N VAL A 126 -0.83 -0.60 11.05
CA VAL A 126 -1.46 0.61 11.59
C VAL A 126 -0.36 1.55 12.08
N ILE A 127 -0.34 2.79 11.59
CA ILE A 127 0.63 3.82 11.99
C ILE A 127 -0.14 5.07 12.46
N LYS A 128 0.23 5.61 13.63
CA LYS A 128 -0.34 6.84 14.19
C LYS A 128 0.56 8.04 13.87
N LEU A 129 -0.03 9.12 13.36
CA LEU A 129 0.65 10.37 12.96
C LEU A 129 0.91 11.31 14.15
#